data_AF-A0A535QKH0-F1
#
_entry.id   AF-A0A535QKH0-F1
#
_cell.length_a   1.000
_cell.length_b   1.000
_cell.length_c   1.000
_cell.angle_alpha   90.00
_cell.angle_beta   90.00
_cell.angle_gamma   90.00
#
_symmetry.space_group_name_H-M   'P 1'
#
loop_
_entity.id
_entity.type
_entity.pdbx_description
1 polymer ?
#
loop_
_entity_poly.entity_id
_entity_poly.type
_entity_poly.pdbx_seq_one_letter_code
_entity_poly.pdbx_strand_id
1 'polypeptide(L)'
;MCTLASTLPSENQLVVDLLATLRSEKFSLRAWIRFLGRSWEMSCRTAHDNPTLKRSWMRVLLFISLLAIALLLACAVFEGLPVALHLLPGLLFCVVWQQSDLFWHLGLNRWSQLGGTGKLFPVIGTANICTQLRGLGACFLFGRLIGGVTTPTGVALLIFLGGIVTDILDGQIARRTCTQSKLGQITDSEADFCLYLALTIILMQHGVLPLWLGMVMLLRFLIPFFVALASYFLFAHPVRFGSTIWGKYAGLAQSLYFFVLLVPTQFTFLARWLHLPLLVVTLALLIVAPVAQIVVNLKALRA
;
A
#
# COMPACT_ATOMS: atom_id res chain seq x y z
N MET A 1 28.04 -2.91 -45.33
CA MET A 1 27.91 -3.24 -43.89
C MET A 1 27.21 -2.09 -43.21
N CYS A 2 25.88 -2.07 -43.26
CA CYS A 2 25.07 -1.06 -42.57
C CYS A 2 24.47 -1.70 -41.32
N THR A 3 24.71 -1.01 -40.21
CA THR A 3 24.34 -1.30 -38.84
C THR A 3 22.84 -1.62 -38.69
N LEU A 4 22.56 -2.81 -38.16
CA LEU A 4 21.26 -3.18 -37.58
C LEU A 4 20.99 -2.23 -36.40
N ALA A 5 20.24 -1.16 -36.67
CA ALA A 5 19.54 -0.42 -35.63
C ALA A 5 18.48 -1.36 -35.04
N SER A 6 18.80 -1.99 -33.91
CA SER A 6 17.81 -2.66 -33.08
C SER A 6 16.82 -1.60 -32.58
N THR A 7 15.65 -1.56 -33.21
CA THR A 7 14.49 -0.84 -32.68
C THR A 7 14.11 -1.52 -31.36
N LEU A 8 14.62 -0.97 -30.25
CA LEU A 8 14.27 -1.41 -28.90
C LEU A 8 12.75 -1.35 -28.74
N PRO A 9 12.09 -2.46 -28.38
CA PRO A 9 10.67 -2.45 -28.11
C PRO A 9 10.40 -1.50 -26.93
N SER A 10 9.36 -0.68 -27.06
CA SER A 10 8.92 0.22 -25.99
C SER A 10 8.74 -0.56 -24.67
N GLU A 11 9.04 0.03 -23.51
CA GLU A 11 8.88 -0.63 -22.19
C GLU A 11 7.50 -1.31 -22.03
N ASN A 12 6.45 -0.75 -22.64
CA ASN A 12 5.12 -1.34 -22.68
C ASN A 12 5.05 -2.67 -23.47
N GLN A 13 5.74 -2.81 -24.60
CA GLN A 13 5.84 -4.10 -25.31
C GLN A 13 6.53 -5.14 -24.45
N LEU A 14 7.56 -4.77 -23.69
CA LEU A 14 8.29 -5.68 -22.82
C LEU A 14 7.45 -6.15 -21.61
N VAL A 15 6.66 -5.25 -21.01
CA VAL A 15 5.70 -5.60 -19.93
C VAL A 15 4.56 -6.47 -20.48
N VAL A 16 4.03 -6.16 -21.66
CA VAL A 16 3.01 -6.99 -22.32
C VAL A 16 3.58 -8.38 -22.66
N ASP A 17 4.82 -8.44 -23.16
CA ASP A 17 5.50 -9.70 -23.46
C ASP A 17 5.80 -10.49 -22.19
N LEU A 18 6.19 -9.85 -21.09
CA LEU A 18 6.40 -10.46 -19.77
C LEU A 18 5.13 -11.09 -19.23
N LEU A 19 4.01 -10.37 -19.31
CA LEU A 19 2.70 -10.89 -18.88
C LEU A 19 2.22 -12.01 -19.82
N ALA A 20 2.51 -11.91 -21.12
CA ALA A 20 2.22 -12.96 -22.09
C ALA A 20 3.08 -14.22 -21.85
N THR A 21 4.35 -14.07 -21.46
CA THR A 21 5.23 -15.20 -21.11
C THR A 21 4.81 -15.87 -19.80
N LEU A 22 4.42 -15.08 -18.79
CA LEU A 22 3.85 -15.61 -17.55
C LEU A 22 2.58 -16.43 -17.82
N ARG A 23 1.71 -15.92 -18.70
CA ARG A 23 0.46 -16.58 -19.08
C ARG A 23 0.72 -17.86 -19.88
N SER A 24 1.67 -17.85 -20.82
CA SER A 24 2.00 -19.04 -21.63
C SER A 24 2.64 -20.15 -20.80
N GLU A 25 3.39 -19.80 -19.75
CA GLU A 25 4.04 -20.75 -18.84
C GLU A 25 3.18 -21.19 -17.65
N LYS A 26 1.86 -20.92 -17.71
CA LYS A 26 0.87 -21.27 -16.68
C LYS A 26 1.30 -20.87 -15.27
N PHE A 27 2.02 -19.75 -15.13
CA PHE A 27 2.41 -19.23 -13.82
C PHE A 27 3.20 -20.20 -12.94
N SER A 28 4.01 -21.08 -13.56
CA SER A 28 4.91 -21.95 -12.80
C SER A 28 5.84 -21.13 -11.89
N LEU A 29 6.35 -21.72 -10.81
CA LEU A 29 7.30 -21.07 -9.90
C LEU A 29 8.50 -20.46 -10.66
N ARG A 30 8.96 -21.14 -11.73
CA ARG A 30 10.04 -20.66 -12.60
C ARG A 30 9.64 -19.45 -13.45
N ALA A 31 8.39 -19.36 -13.89
CA ALA A 31 7.86 -18.20 -14.60
C ALA A 31 7.81 -16.97 -13.69
N TRP A 32 7.39 -17.14 -12.43
CA TRP A 32 7.40 -16.09 -11.42
C TRP A 32 8.82 -15.59 -11.11
N ILE A 33 9.78 -16.50 -10.91
CA ILE A 33 11.18 -16.10 -10.68
C ILE A 33 11.73 -15.30 -11.87
N ARG A 34 11.43 -15.71 -13.11
CA ARG A 34 11.84 -14.97 -14.32
C ARG A 34 11.16 -13.62 -14.46
N PHE A 35 9.86 -13.55 -14.19
CA PHE A 35 9.13 -12.28 -14.18
C PHE A 35 9.70 -11.32 -13.16
N LEU A 36 9.96 -11.81 -11.95
CA LEU A 36 10.53 -11.00 -10.89
C LEU A 36 11.93 -10.51 -11.28
N GLY A 37 12.80 -11.42 -11.72
CA GLY A 37 14.16 -11.07 -12.16
C GLY A 37 14.17 -10.02 -13.29
N ARG A 38 13.29 -10.17 -14.28
CA ARG A 38 13.19 -9.20 -15.39
C ARG A 38 12.58 -7.86 -14.98
N SER A 39 11.64 -7.86 -14.03
CA SER A 39 11.08 -6.61 -13.48
C SER A 39 12.15 -5.83 -12.71
N TRP A 40 12.99 -6.52 -11.93
CA TRP A 40 14.15 -5.92 -11.28
C TRP A 40 15.17 -5.34 -12.27
N GLU A 41 15.48 -6.10 -13.33
CA GLU A 41 16.41 -5.65 -14.37
C GLU A 41 15.87 -4.40 -15.10
N MET A 42 14.57 -4.36 -15.37
CA MET A 42 13.90 -3.21 -15.96
C MET A 42 14.04 -1.97 -15.07
N SER A 43 13.78 -2.09 -13.76
CA SER A 43 13.94 -0.98 -12.83
C SER A 43 15.40 -0.53 -12.68
N CYS A 44 16.35 -1.46 -12.74
CA CYS A 44 17.78 -1.13 -12.82
C CYS A 44 18.12 -0.31 -14.08
N ARG A 45 17.59 -0.71 -15.25
CA ARG A 45 17.78 0.01 -16.52
C ARG A 45 17.14 1.39 -16.46
N THR A 46 15.88 1.51 -16.01
CA THR A 46 15.22 2.81 -15.83
C THR A 46 16.03 3.74 -14.92
N ALA A 47 16.58 3.22 -13.81
CA ALA A 47 17.41 3.98 -12.89
C ALA A 47 18.77 4.39 -13.50
N HIS A 48 19.33 3.57 -14.40
CA HIS A 48 20.56 3.90 -15.13
C HIS A 48 20.32 4.98 -16.18
N ASP A 49 19.26 4.84 -16.98
CA ASP A 49 18.90 5.76 -18.06
C ASP A 49 18.39 7.12 -17.53
N ASN A 50 17.90 7.16 -16.28
CA ASN A 50 17.33 8.36 -15.65
C ASN A 50 18.06 8.70 -14.34
N PRO A 51 19.27 9.29 -14.40
CA PRO A 51 20.10 9.54 -13.21
C PRO A 51 19.45 10.54 -12.23
N THR A 52 18.62 11.46 -12.71
CA THR A 52 17.86 12.40 -11.87
C THR A 52 16.83 11.68 -11.00
N LEU A 53 16.10 10.72 -11.57
CA LEU A 53 15.13 9.89 -10.87
C LEU A 53 15.81 8.98 -9.85
N LYS A 54 16.93 8.36 -10.21
CA LYS A 54 17.76 7.59 -9.28
C LYS A 54 18.23 8.43 -8.09
N ARG A 55 18.73 9.65 -8.32
CA ARG A 55 19.11 10.58 -7.23
C ARG A 55 17.91 10.98 -6.38
N SER A 56 16.73 11.16 -6.97
CA SER A 56 15.50 11.38 -6.20
C SER A 56 15.19 10.20 -5.29
N TRP A 57 15.25 8.97 -5.81
CA TRP A 57 15.02 7.76 -5.03
C TRP A 57 16.03 7.61 -3.88
N MET A 58 17.32 7.82 -4.13
CA MET A 58 18.34 7.76 -3.08
C MET A 58 18.08 8.79 -1.96
N ARG A 59 17.59 9.99 -2.29
CA ARG A 59 17.21 10.99 -1.27
C ARG A 59 16.02 10.53 -0.44
N VAL A 60 15.02 9.90 -1.05
CA VAL A 60 13.86 9.35 -0.33
C VAL A 60 14.30 8.19 0.57
N LEU A 61 15.12 7.28 0.06
CA LEU A 61 15.70 6.17 0.83
C LEU A 61 16.45 6.68 2.07
N LEU A 62 17.33 7.67 1.90
CA LEU A 62 18.10 8.24 3.00
C LEU A 62 17.18 8.94 4.01
N PHE A 63 16.21 9.71 3.52
CA PHE A 63 15.25 10.40 4.39
C PHE A 63 14.42 9.42 5.23
N ILE A 64 13.85 8.39 4.61
CA ILE A 64 13.06 7.37 5.32
C ILE A 64 13.93 6.56 6.28
N SER A 65 15.15 6.18 5.89
CA SER A 65 16.08 5.46 6.77
C SER A 65 16.50 6.29 7.98
N LEU A 66 16.78 7.58 7.80
CA LEU A 66 17.10 8.49 8.92
C LEU A 66 15.90 8.63 9.87
N LEU A 67 14.69 8.74 9.34
CA LEU A 67 13.48 8.81 10.15
C LEU A 67 13.21 7.49 10.89
N ALA A 68 13.46 6.34 10.27
CA ALA A 68 13.38 5.04 10.92
C ALA A 68 14.38 4.90 12.07
N ILE A 69 15.63 5.37 11.89
CA ILE A 69 16.64 5.42 12.95
C ILE A 69 16.18 6.36 14.08
N ALA A 70 15.65 7.54 13.74
CA ALA A 70 15.13 8.47 14.74
C ALA A 70 13.96 7.86 15.56
N LEU A 71 13.04 7.13 14.91
CA LEU A 71 11.97 6.40 15.59
C LEU A 71 12.51 5.31 16.52
N LEU A 72 13.54 4.57 16.08
CA LEU A 72 14.19 3.54 16.89
C LEU A 72 14.90 4.15 18.12
N LEU A 73 15.61 5.27 17.93
CA LEU A 73 16.25 6.02 19.02
C LEU A 73 15.22 6.59 19.99
N ALA A 74 14.12 7.14 19.49
CA ALA A 74 13.02 7.59 20.32
C ALA A 74 12.46 6.44 21.18
N CYS A 75 12.25 5.25 20.59
CA CYS A 75 11.84 4.07 21.36
C CYS A 75 12.87 3.69 22.43
N ALA A 76 14.17 3.73 22.10
CA ALA A 76 15.23 3.45 23.06
C ALA A 76 15.23 4.44 24.25
N VAL A 77 14.92 5.71 24.00
CA VAL A 77 14.86 6.77 25.02
C VAL A 77 13.59 6.69 25.86
N PHE A 78 12.42 6.52 25.24
CA PHE A 78 11.13 6.58 25.94
C PHE A 78 10.67 5.24 26.51
N GLU A 79 11.01 4.12 25.88
CA GLU A 79 10.56 2.77 26.26
C GLU A 79 11.71 1.86 26.69
N GLY A 80 12.95 2.30 26.49
CA GLY A 80 14.17 1.59 26.89
C GLY A 80 14.85 0.83 25.76
N LEU A 81 16.16 0.61 25.93
CA LEU A 81 17.00 -0.11 24.97
C LEU A 81 16.51 -1.53 24.64
N PRO A 82 16.00 -2.34 25.60
CA PRO A 82 15.51 -3.69 25.29
C PRO A 82 14.36 -3.67 24.28
N VAL A 83 13.43 -2.73 24.41
CA VAL A 83 12.30 -2.58 23.48
C VAL A 83 12.80 -2.24 22.08
N ALA A 84 13.74 -1.29 21.97
CA ALA A 84 14.34 -0.93 20.69
C ALA A 84 15.06 -2.10 20.02
N LEU A 85 15.78 -2.94 20.78
CA LEU A 85 16.47 -4.11 20.23
C LEU A 85 15.52 -5.18 19.69
N HIS A 86 14.37 -5.39 20.34
CA HIS A 86 13.33 -6.30 19.83
C HIS A 86 12.63 -5.74 18.59
N LEU A 87 12.43 -4.42 18.53
CA LEU A 87 11.85 -3.71 17.39
C LEU A 87 12.76 -3.69 16.15
N LEU A 88 14.08 -3.54 16.36
CA LEU A 88 15.08 -3.34 15.32
C LEU A 88 14.98 -4.32 14.13
N PRO A 89 15.01 -5.65 14.31
CA PRO A 89 15.02 -6.58 13.18
C PRO A 89 13.74 -6.49 12.33
N GLY A 90 12.58 -6.37 12.98
CA GLY A 90 11.30 -6.22 12.30
C GLY A 90 11.20 -4.89 11.54
N LEU A 91 11.58 -3.78 12.20
CA LEU A 91 11.59 -2.46 11.56
C LEU A 91 12.55 -2.40 10.38
N LEU A 92 13.76 -2.94 10.52
CA LEU A 92 14.75 -3.00 9.45
C LEU A 92 14.21 -3.77 8.25
N PHE A 93 13.65 -4.96 8.49
CA PHE A 93 13.06 -5.77 7.43
C PHE A 93 11.96 -5.00 6.68
N CYS A 94 11.02 -4.38 7.41
CA CYS A 94 9.92 -3.65 6.81
C CYS A 94 10.38 -2.41 6.03
N VAL A 95 11.34 -1.63 6.56
CA VAL A 95 11.89 -0.45 5.87
C VAL A 95 12.66 -0.87 4.62
N VAL A 96 13.49 -1.91 4.69
CA VAL A 96 14.20 -2.44 3.52
C VAL A 96 13.18 -2.89 2.46
N TRP A 97 12.16 -3.64 2.86
CA TRP A 97 11.09 -4.07 1.96
C TRP A 97 10.39 -2.88 1.28
N GLN A 98 9.95 -1.88 2.06
CA GLN A 98 9.29 -0.68 1.55
C GLN A 98 10.15 0.06 0.51
N GLN A 99 11.46 0.17 0.74
CA GLN A 99 12.36 0.88 -0.18
C GLN A 99 12.73 0.04 -1.40
N SER A 100 12.85 -1.28 -1.24
CA SER A 100 13.02 -2.23 -2.35
C SER A 100 11.79 -2.24 -3.24
N ASP A 101 10.59 -2.21 -2.69
CA ASP A 101 9.35 -2.12 -3.46
C ASP A 101 9.28 -0.82 -4.29
N LEU A 102 9.56 0.32 -3.66
CA LEU A 102 9.58 1.61 -4.36
C LEU A 102 10.59 1.62 -5.54
N PHE A 103 11.75 0.98 -5.35
CA PHE A 103 12.72 0.81 -6.41
C PHE A 103 12.23 -0.14 -7.50
N TRP A 104 11.58 -1.24 -7.10
CA TRP A 104 11.02 -2.23 -8.01
C TRP A 104 10.01 -1.62 -8.96
N HIS A 105 9.23 -0.64 -8.49
CA HIS A 105 8.20 0.03 -9.27
C HIS A 105 8.66 1.33 -9.95
N LEU A 106 9.94 1.68 -9.91
CA LEU A 106 10.45 2.98 -10.37
C LEU A 106 10.08 3.30 -11.84
N GLY A 107 10.05 2.29 -12.71
CA GLY A 107 9.60 2.40 -14.11
C GLY A 107 8.14 2.83 -14.29
N LEU A 108 7.32 2.67 -13.25
CA LEU A 108 5.92 3.09 -13.21
C LEU A 108 5.73 4.52 -12.72
N ASN A 109 6.79 5.28 -12.45
CA ASN A 109 6.70 6.71 -12.11
C ASN A 109 6.34 7.59 -13.32
N ARG A 110 5.31 7.18 -14.06
CA ARG A 110 4.80 7.79 -15.28
C ARG A 110 3.40 8.30 -15.02
N TRP A 111 3.02 9.34 -15.75
CA TRP A 111 1.69 9.95 -15.65
C TRP A 111 0.55 8.94 -15.85
N SER A 112 -0.51 9.09 -15.06
CA SER A 112 -1.49 8.02 -14.82
C SER A 112 -2.80 8.07 -15.63
N GLN A 113 -3.05 9.04 -16.52
CA GLN A 113 -4.35 9.07 -17.19
C GLN A 113 -4.47 7.98 -18.28
N LEU A 114 -5.66 7.36 -18.30
CA LEU A 114 -6.07 6.16 -19.03
C LEU A 114 -5.50 6.07 -20.46
N GLY A 115 -4.59 5.11 -20.71
CA GLY A 115 -4.29 4.60 -22.06
C GLY A 115 -3.05 5.13 -22.78
N GLY A 116 -2.29 6.09 -22.24
CA GLY A 116 -1.09 6.63 -22.91
C GLY A 116 0.24 6.18 -22.26
N THR A 117 1.28 5.99 -23.08
CA THR A 117 2.69 5.98 -22.65
C THR A 117 3.06 7.34 -22.07
N GLY A 118 2.67 7.59 -20.82
CA GLY A 118 2.95 8.84 -20.12
C GLY A 118 4.45 9.09 -19.96
N LYS A 119 4.84 10.37 -20.04
CA LYS A 119 6.20 10.84 -19.74
C LYS A 119 6.59 10.38 -18.33
N LEU A 120 7.81 9.86 -18.18
CA LEU A 120 8.39 9.50 -16.89
C LEU A 120 8.68 10.77 -16.11
N PHE A 121 8.27 10.83 -14.84
CA PHE A 121 8.60 11.95 -13.97
C PHE A 121 10.07 11.85 -13.54
N PRO A 122 10.84 12.97 -13.61
CA PRO A 122 12.26 12.97 -13.25
C PRO A 122 12.51 12.85 -11.74
N VAL A 123 11.45 12.95 -10.92
CA VAL A 123 11.48 12.95 -9.46
C VAL A 123 10.28 12.16 -8.96
N ILE A 124 10.41 11.49 -7.81
CA ILE A 124 9.33 10.72 -7.17
C ILE A 124 8.13 11.62 -6.81
N GLY A 125 8.38 12.89 -6.46
CA GLY A 125 7.34 13.86 -6.14
C GLY A 125 6.94 13.85 -4.68
N THR A 126 6.36 14.96 -4.22
CA THR A 126 6.00 15.20 -2.82
C THR A 126 4.84 14.34 -2.34
N ALA A 127 3.85 14.08 -3.20
CA ALA A 127 2.74 13.18 -2.90
C ALA A 127 3.25 11.78 -2.51
N ASN A 128 4.15 11.21 -3.32
CA ASN A 128 4.73 9.90 -3.03
C ASN A 128 5.61 9.91 -1.76
N ILE A 129 6.22 11.04 -1.39
CA ILE A 129 6.92 11.15 -0.09
C ILE A 129 5.93 11.05 1.07
N CYS A 130 4.76 11.69 0.98
CA CYS A 130 3.69 11.56 1.98
C CYS A 130 3.20 10.10 2.10
N THR A 131 3.04 9.39 0.97
CA THR A 131 2.72 7.96 0.97
C THR A 131 3.82 7.13 1.63
N GLN A 132 5.10 7.44 1.36
CA GLN A 132 6.23 6.77 2.00
C GLN A 132 6.31 7.02 3.52
N LEU A 133 5.90 8.21 3.99
CA LEU A 133 5.78 8.50 5.42
C LEU A 133 4.68 7.65 6.08
N ARG A 134 3.54 7.48 5.39
CA ARG A 134 2.48 6.55 5.83
C ARG A 134 2.99 5.11 5.91
N GLY A 135 3.68 4.67 4.85
CA GLY A 135 4.34 3.37 4.80
C GLY A 135 5.33 3.16 5.94
N LEU A 136 6.10 4.19 6.32
CA LEU A 136 7.02 4.10 7.46
C LEU A 136 6.25 3.90 8.78
N GLY A 137 5.11 4.56 8.95
CA GLY A 137 4.20 4.31 10.07
C GLY A 137 3.75 2.85 10.13
N ALA A 138 3.36 2.28 8.99
CA ALA A 138 3.03 0.85 8.89
C ALA A 138 4.24 -0.05 9.21
N CYS A 139 5.42 0.25 8.68
CA CYS A 139 6.66 -0.47 8.98
C CYS A 139 7.00 -0.46 10.47
N PHE A 140 6.78 0.67 11.14
CA PHE A 140 6.96 0.78 12.58
C PHE A 140 6.01 -0.11 13.36
N LEU A 141 4.71 -0.10 13.02
CA LEU A 141 3.72 -0.98 13.66
C LEU A 141 4.04 -2.46 13.43
N PHE A 142 4.40 -2.85 12.20
CA PHE A 142 4.83 -4.22 11.92
C PHE A 142 6.13 -4.60 12.63
N GLY A 143 7.08 -3.68 12.72
CA GLY A 143 8.31 -3.91 13.48
C GLY A 143 8.01 -4.26 14.93
N ARG A 144 7.04 -3.58 15.57
CA ARG A 144 6.60 -3.89 16.93
C ARG A 144 5.90 -5.25 17.02
N LEU A 145 5.03 -5.56 16.06
CA LEU A 145 4.34 -6.86 15.97
C LEU A 145 5.34 -8.02 15.83
N ILE A 146 6.31 -7.89 14.92
CA ILE A 146 7.35 -8.91 14.67
C ILE A 146 8.29 -9.03 15.87
N GLY A 147 8.64 -7.91 16.48
CA GLY A 147 9.47 -7.86 17.68
C GLY A 147 8.77 -8.37 18.96
N GLY A 148 7.47 -8.69 18.90
CA GLY A 148 6.69 -9.11 20.06
C GLY A 148 6.50 -8.00 21.10
N VAL A 149 6.65 -6.74 20.71
CA VAL A 149 6.51 -5.58 21.59
C VAL A 149 5.09 -5.03 21.52
N THR A 150 4.43 -4.93 22.67
CA THR A 150 3.10 -4.30 22.77
C THR A 150 3.15 -2.86 22.29
N THR A 151 2.19 -2.44 21.47
CA THR A 151 2.15 -1.07 20.95
C THR A 151 1.30 -0.19 21.86
N PRO A 152 1.80 0.90 22.44
CA PRO A 152 0.96 1.79 23.23
C PRO A 152 -0.20 2.36 22.39
N THR A 153 -1.42 2.40 22.93
CA THR A 153 -2.60 2.90 22.20
C THR A 153 -2.40 4.31 21.66
N GLY A 154 -1.71 5.19 22.40
CA GLY A 154 -1.38 6.54 21.95
C GLY A 154 -0.47 6.57 20.72
N VAL A 155 0.48 5.63 20.61
CA VAL A 155 1.37 5.50 19.45
C VAL A 155 0.60 4.98 18.24
N ALA A 156 -0.25 3.97 18.43
CA ALA A 156 -1.13 3.47 17.37
C ALA A 156 -2.09 4.55 16.86
N LEU A 157 -2.68 5.34 17.76
CA LEU A 157 -3.53 6.48 17.42
C LEU A 157 -2.76 7.56 16.64
N LEU A 158 -1.56 7.93 17.09
CA LEU A 158 -0.74 8.94 16.42
C LEU A 158 -0.38 8.52 14.99
N ILE A 159 0.04 7.26 14.81
CA ILE A 159 0.38 6.72 13.49
C ILE A 159 -0.87 6.63 12.61
N PHE A 160 -2.00 6.21 13.17
CA PHE A 160 -3.27 6.14 12.44
C PHE A 160 -3.74 7.52 11.96
N LEU A 161 -3.73 8.53 12.85
CA LEU A 161 -4.09 9.91 12.50
C LEU A 161 -3.12 10.50 11.48
N GLY A 162 -1.81 10.28 11.66
CA GLY A 162 -0.79 10.65 10.68
C GLY A 162 -1.02 10.00 9.32
N GLY A 163 -1.48 8.74 9.30
CA GLY A 163 -1.88 8.03 8.09
C GLY A 163 -3.04 8.69 7.36
N ILE A 164 -4.12 9.02 8.07
CA ILE A 164 -5.27 9.73 7.48
C ILE A 164 -4.85 11.09 6.92
N VAL A 165 -4.06 11.85 7.68
CA VAL A 165 -3.60 13.18 7.24
C VAL A 165 -2.73 13.06 6.01
N THR A 166 -1.81 12.10 5.96
CA THR A 166 -0.94 11.90 4.80
C THR A 166 -1.68 11.43 3.54
N ASP A 167 -2.77 10.66 3.67
CA ASP A 167 -3.68 10.24 2.57
C ASP A 167 -4.48 11.41 1.98
N ILE A 168 -4.96 12.28 2.86
CA ILE A 168 -5.64 13.48 2.37
C ILE A 168 -4.64 14.40 1.65
N LEU A 169 -3.44 14.55 2.22
CA LEU A 169 -2.42 15.44 1.68
C LEU A 169 -1.83 14.94 0.37
N ASP A 170 -1.47 13.65 0.23
CA ASP A 170 -0.86 13.16 -1.00
C ASP A 170 -1.82 13.25 -2.20
N GLY A 171 -3.09 12.92 -2.02
CA GLY A 171 -4.11 13.03 -3.03
C GLY A 171 -4.40 14.48 -3.41
N GLN A 172 -4.44 15.40 -2.44
CA GLN A 172 -4.58 16.83 -2.71
C GLN A 172 -3.37 17.40 -3.45
N ILE A 173 -2.15 17.06 -3.03
CA ILE A 173 -0.92 17.48 -3.66
C ILE A 173 -0.88 16.97 -5.10
N ALA A 174 -1.06 15.66 -5.32
CA ALA A 174 -1.00 15.06 -6.65
C ALA A 174 -2.03 15.65 -7.64
N ARG A 175 -3.23 15.99 -7.16
CA ARG A 175 -4.26 16.67 -7.98
C ARG A 175 -3.90 18.12 -8.30
N ARG A 176 -3.36 18.87 -7.35
CA ARG A 176 -2.99 20.29 -7.55
C ARG A 176 -1.74 20.46 -8.41
N THR A 177 -0.77 19.55 -8.29
CA THR A 177 0.50 19.60 -9.02
C THR A 177 0.47 18.80 -10.33
N CYS A 178 -0.65 18.13 -10.65
CA CYS A 178 -0.79 17.26 -11.81
C CYS A 178 0.27 16.14 -11.87
N THR A 179 0.81 15.71 -10.72
CA THR A 179 1.86 14.69 -10.60
C THR A 179 1.31 13.30 -10.26
N GLN A 180 0.10 12.97 -10.73
CA GLN A 180 -0.49 11.65 -10.51
C GLN A 180 0.28 10.60 -11.32
N SER A 181 0.94 9.67 -10.62
CA SER A 181 1.71 8.59 -11.24
C SER A 181 1.16 7.20 -10.92
N LYS A 182 1.41 6.22 -11.80
CA LYS A 182 1.02 4.82 -11.57
C LYS A 182 1.75 4.22 -10.36
N LEU A 183 3.03 4.56 -10.19
CA LEU A 183 3.80 4.22 -8.99
C LEU A 183 3.10 4.72 -7.73
N GLY A 184 2.68 5.99 -7.71
CA GLY A 184 1.97 6.55 -6.56
C GLY A 184 0.70 5.78 -6.20
N GLN A 185 -0.10 5.40 -7.19
CA GLN A 185 -1.35 4.63 -6.96
C GLN A 185 -1.11 3.24 -6.38
N ILE A 186 -0.06 2.54 -6.83
CA ILE A 186 0.30 1.22 -6.32
C ILE A 186 0.81 1.35 -4.89
N THR A 187 1.80 2.21 -4.68
CA THR A 187 2.40 2.43 -3.35
C THR A 187 1.38 2.94 -2.32
N ASP A 188 0.41 3.76 -2.74
CA ASP A 188 -0.68 4.24 -1.89
C ASP A 188 -1.59 3.11 -1.42
N SER A 189 -2.05 2.29 -2.36
CA SER A 189 -2.88 1.11 -2.05
C SER A 189 -2.17 0.11 -1.12
N GLU A 190 -0.86 -0.06 -1.29
CA GLU A 190 -0.04 -0.94 -0.47
C GLU A 190 0.23 -0.38 0.93
N ALA A 191 0.56 0.91 1.04
CA ALA A 191 0.78 1.58 2.32
C ALA A 191 -0.50 1.56 3.17
N ASP A 192 -1.65 1.82 2.56
CA ASP A 192 -2.95 1.73 3.22
C ASP A 192 -3.26 0.31 3.69
N PHE A 193 -3.09 -0.68 2.82
CA PHE A 193 -3.31 -2.07 3.19
C PHE A 193 -2.43 -2.48 4.38
N CYS A 194 -1.13 -2.17 4.33
CA CYS A 194 -0.19 -2.46 5.40
C CYS A 194 -0.57 -1.76 6.71
N LEU A 195 -0.93 -0.48 6.65
CA LEU A 195 -1.31 0.29 7.83
C LEU A 195 -2.57 -0.26 8.50
N TYR A 196 -3.63 -0.51 7.71
CA TYR A 196 -4.89 -1.06 8.22
C TYR A 196 -4.71 -2.50 8.73
N LEU A 197 -3.88 -3.30 8.06
CA LEU A 197 -3.56 -4.66 8.50
C LEU A 197 -2.85 -4.64 9.87
N ALA A 198 -1.79 -3.84 10.01
CA ALA A 198 -1.06 -3.73 11.27
C ALA A 198 -1.96 -3.23 12.41
N LEU A 199 -2.76 -2.18 12.17
CA LEU A 199 -3.70 -1.65 13.17
C LEU A 199 -4.75 -2.68 13.58
N THR A 200 -5.31 -3.44 12.64
CA THR A 200 -6.29 -4.48 12.95
C THR A 200 -5.68 -5.54 13.88
N ILE A 201 -4.47 -6.01 13.57
CA ILE A 201 -3.78 -7.01 14.40
C ILE A 201 -3.48 -6.45 15.80
N ILE A 202 -3.00 -5.21 15.90
CA ILE A 202 -2.72 -4.56 17.19
C ILE A 202 -4.00 -4.44 18.03
N LEU A 203 -5.11 -4.02 17.41
CA LEU A 203 -6.40 -3.91 18.10
C LEU A 203 -6.94 -5.26 18.58
N MET A 204 -6.69 -6.34 17.82
CA MET A 204 -6.98 -7.71 18.25
C MET A 204 -6.10 -8.14 19.43
N GLN A 205 -4.78 -7.86 19.38
CA GLN A 205 -3.85 -8.19 20.47
C GLN A 205 -4.20 -7.47 21.77
N HIS A 206 -4.72 -6.24 21.69
CA HIS A 206 -5.19 -5.49 22.86
C HIS A 206 -6.54 -5.97 23.40
N GLY A 207 -7.20 -6.92 22.73
CA GLY A 207 -8.54 -7.40 23.12
C GLY A 207 -9.66 -6.39 22.89
N VAL A 208 -9.38 -5.26 22.22
CA VAL A 208 -10.37 -4.22 21.91
C VAL A 208 -11.23 -4.61 20.72
N LEU A 209 -10.63 -5.31 19.75
CA LEU A 209 -11.31 -5.80 18.55
C LEU A 209 -11.47 -7.32 18.59
N PRO A 210 -12.70 -7.86 18.60
CA PRO A 210 -12.93 -9.30 18.51
C PRO A 210 -12.32 -9.89 17.22
N LEU A 211 -11.75 -11.10 17.33
CA LEU A 211 -11.05 -11.75 16.21
C LEU A 211 -11.94 -11.90 14.97
N TRP A 212 -13.19 -12.32 15.14
CA TRP A 212 -14.14 -12.46 14.02
C TRP A 212 -14.36 -11.13 13.28
N LEU A 213 -14.44 -10.02 14.02
CA LEU A 213 -14.71 -8.69 13.44
C LEU A 213 -13.49 -8.18 12.69
N GLY A 214 -12.30 -8.32 13.26
CA GLY A 214 -11.09 -7.92 12.55
C GLY A 214 -10.83 -8.82 11.32
N MET A 215 -11.19 -10.11 11.35
CA MET A 215 -11.12 -10.95 10.14
C MET A 215 -12.04 -10.43 9.03
N VAL A 216 -13.26 -9.98 9.35
CA VAL A 216 -14.17 -9.33 8.37
C VAL A 216 -13.55 -8.05 7.80
N MET A 217 -12.90 -7.24 8.63
CA MET A 217 -12.21 -6.01 8.20
C MET A 217 -11.03 -6.27 7.27
N LEU A 218 -10.26 -7.34 7.52
CA LEU A 218 -9.15 -7.74 6.64
C LEU A 218 -9.65 -8.35 5.33
N LEU A 219 -10.75 -9.11 5.39
CA LEU A 219 -11.34 -9.76 4.23
C LEU A 219 -11.73 -8.76 3.13
N ARG A 220 -12.07 -7.53 3.50
CA ARG A 220 -12.30 -6.41 2.58
C ARG A 220 -11.15 -6.18 1.60
N PHE A 221 -9.90 -6.31 2.05
CA PHE A 221 -8.73 -6.12 1.21
C PHE A 221 -8.36 -7.40 0.47
N LEU A 222 -8.59 -8.55 1.10
CA LEU A 222 -8.30 -9.87 0.52
C LEU A 222 -9.26 -10.24 -0.61
N ILE A 223 -10.56 -9.94 -0.52
CA ILE A 223 -11.54 -10.31 -1.55
C ILE A 223 -11.18 -9.69 -2.92
N PRO A 224 -10.98 -8.36 -3.06
CA PRO A 224 -10.57 -7.78 -4.33
C PRO A 224 -9.27 -8.37 -4.85
N PHE A 225 -8.30 -8.63 -3.97
CA PHE A 225 -7.04 -9.26 -4.34
C PHE A 225 -7.25 -10.68 -4.90
N PHE A 226 -7.99 -11.54 -4.20
CA PHE A 226 -8.31 -12.90 -4.65
C PHE A 226 -9.18 -12.91 -5.91
N VAL A 227 -10.13 -12.00 -6.06
CA VAL A 227 -10.96 -11.90 -7.27
C VAL A 227 -10.13 -11.38 -8.45
N ALA A 228 -9.23 -10.42 -8.24
CA ALA A 228 -8.30 -9.98 -9.27
C ALA A 228 -7.42 -11.14 -9.72
N LEU A 229 -6.85 -11.85 -8.75
CA LEU A 229 -6.02 -13.02 -8.97
C LEU A 229 -6.79 -14.13 -9.71
N ALA A 230 -8.00 -14.46 -9.26
CA ALA A 230 -8.87 -15.45 -9.88
C ALA A 230 -9.30 -15.04 -11.30
N SER A 231 -9.63 -13.77 -11.52
CA SER A 231 -9.96 -13.26 -12.86
C SER A 231 -8.80 -13.39 -13.83
N TYR A 232 -7.59 -13.17 -13.32
CA TYR A 232 -6.35 -13.27 -14.08
C TYR A 232 -6.00 -14.73 -14.41
N PHE A 233 -6.24 -15.65 -13.47
CA PHE A 233 -5.98 -17.10 -13.64
C PHE A 233 -7.05 -17.86 -14.43
N LEU A 234 -8.34 -17.57 -14.21
CA LEU A 234 -9.46 -18.39 -14.69
C LEU A 234 -10.14 -17.82 -15.94
N PHE A 235 -10.28 -16.49 -16.04
CA PHE A 235 -11.22 -15.90 -17.00
C PHE A 235 -10.58 -15.15 -18.15
N ALA A 236 -9.25 -15.04 -18.18
CA ALA A 236 -8.46 -14.37 -19.22
C ALA A 236 -8.82 -12.90 -19.55
N HIS A 237 -9.88 -12.34 -18.94
CA HIS A 237 -10.33 -10.97 -19.02
C HIS A 237 -9.97 -10.23 -17.73
N PRO A 238 -9.27 -9.09 -17.80
CA PRO A 238 -8.95 -8.32 -16.61
C PRO A 238 -10.23 -7.71 -16.05
N VAL A 239 -10.69 -8.20 -14.89
CA VAL A 239 -11.77 -7.56 -14.14
C VAL A 239 -11.25 -6.20 -13.68
N ARG A 240 -11.87 -5.13 -14.20
CA ARG A 240 -11.49 -3.77 -13.83
C ARG A 240 -12.09 -3.43 -12.46
N PHE A 241 -11.24 -3.42 -11.44
CA PHE A 241 -11.63 -2.87 -10.14
C PHE A 241 -11.63 -1.35 -10.20
N GLY A 242 -12.81 -0.77 -10.47
CA GLY A 242 -13.05 0.65 -10.31
C GLY A 242 -13.40 1.00 -8.86
N SER A 243 -13.10 2.24 -8.45
CA SER A 243 -13.53 2.78 -7.15
C SER A 243 -15.05 2.92 -7.12
N THR A 244 -15.74 2.07 -6.34
CA THR A 244 -17.18 2.21 -6.10
C THR A 244 -17.45 3.18 -4.94
N ILE A 245 -18.56 3.91 -5.06
CA ILE A 245 -19.03 4.84 -4.01
C ILE A 245 -19.21 4.08 -2.68
N TRP A 246 -19.77 2.87 -2.72
CA TRP A 246 -19.93 1.99 -1.56
C TRP A 246 -18.59 1.58 -0.94
N GLY A 247 -17.56 1.29 -1.74
CA GLY A 247 -16.21 1.03 -1.25
C GLY A 247 -15.59 2.23 -0.52
N LYS A 248 -15.82 3.46 -1.00
CA LYS A 248 -15.37 4.68 -0.32
C LYS A 248 -16.04 4.86 1.05
N TYR A 249 -17.37 4.71 1.11
CA TYR A 249 -18.10 4.80 2.37
C TYR A 249 -17.71 3.70 3.36
N ALA A 250 -17.50 2.47 2.89
CA ALA A 250 -16.96 1.41 3.73
C ALA A 250 -15.56 1.78 4.29
N GLY A 251 -14.72 2.46 3.48
CA GLY A 251 -13.43 3.02 3.89
C GLY A 251 -13.55 3.98 5.05
N LEU A 252 -14.39 4.99 4.85
CA LEU A 252 -14.66 6.01 5.85
C LEU A 252 -15.23 5.42 7.14
N ALA A 253 -16.21 4.52 7.04
CA ALA A 253 -16.83 3.90 8.21
C ALA A 253 -15.82 3.08 9.03
N GLN A 254 -14.99 2.26 8.37
CA GLN A 254 -13.95 1.48 9.03
C GLN A 254 -12.89 2.39 9.67
N SER A 255 -12.48 3.47 8.99
CA SER A 255 -11.55 4.46 9.53
C SER A 255 -12.12 5.13 10.79
N LEU A 256 -13.38 5.60 10.74
CA LEU A 256 -14.05 6.17 11.90
C LEU A 256 -14.18 5.15 13.04
N TYR A 257 -14.42 3.88 12.73
CA TYR A 257 -14.51 2.85 13.74
C TYR A 257 -13.16 2.60 14.43
N PHE A 258 -12.06 2.52 13.67
CA PHE A 258 -10.71 2.46 14.24
C PHE A 258 -10.38 3.69 15.10
N PHE A 259 -10.82 4.88 14.68
CA PHE A 259 -10.69 6.07 15.51
C PHE A 259 -11.39 5.88 16.85
N VAL A 260 -12.66 5.46 16.87
CA VAL A 260 -13.43 5.22 18.11
C VAL A 260 -12.75 4.17 19.00
N LEU A 261 -12.15 3.13 18.44
CA LEU A 261 -11.45 2.09 19.20
C LEU A 261 -10.11 2.55 19.79
N LEU A 262 -9.44 3.51 19.15
CA LEU A 262 -8.14 4.03 19.57
C LEU A 262 -8.24 5.28 20.46
N VAL A 263 -9.45 5.80 20.66
CA VAL A 263 -9.70 7.03 21.43
C VAL A 263 -9.26 6.87 22.90
N PRO A 264 -8.56 7.86 23.49
CA PRO A 264 -8.11 7.80 24.87
C PRO A 264 -9.26 7.68 25.88
N THR A 265 -8.94 7.16 27.07
CA THR A 265 -9.92 6.86 28.14
C THR A 265 -10.79 8.05 28.55
N GLN A 266 -10.28 9.28 28.44
CA GLN A 266 -10.99 10.52 28.73
C GLN A 266 -12.23 10.79 27.86
N PHE A 267 -12.32 10.16 26.68
CA PHE A 267 -13.45 10.31 25.75
C PHE A 267 -14.32 9.04 25.65
N THR A 268 -14.14 8.09 26.58
CA THR A 268 -14.85 6.81 26.59
C THR A 268 -16.37 6.94 26.65
N PHE A 269 -16.89 7.99 27.31
CA PHE A 269 -18.33 8.26 27.32
C PHE A 269 -18.89 8.39 25.90
N LEU A 270 -18.31 9.29 25.08
CA LEU A 270 -18.72 9.50 23.70
C LEU A 270 -18.45 8.26 22.84
N ALA A 271 -17.28 7.63 23.02
CA ALA A 271 -16.92 6.41 22.29
C ALA A 271 -17.94 5.29 22.51
N ARG A 272 -18.47 5.12 23.73
CA ARG A 272 -19.46 4.10 24.06
C ARG A 272 -20.77 4.27 23.28
N TRP A 273 -21.25 5.50 23.17
CA TRP A 273 -22.47 5.80 22.42
C TRP A 273 -22.28 5.61 20.91
N LEU A 274 -21.09 5.93 20.39
CA LEU A 274 -20.78 5.81 18.97
C LEU A 274 -20.40 4.39 18.55
N HIS A 275 -19.91 3.54 19.47
CA HIS A 275 -19.37 2.22 19.15
C HIS A 275 -20.38 1.31 18.44
N LEU A 276 -21.56 1.07 19.04
CA LEU A 276 -22.58 0.19 18.47
C LEU A 276 -23.13 0.67 17.12
N PRO A 277 -23.61 1.93 16.97
CA PRO A 277 -24.15 2.37 15.68
C PRO A 277 -23.08 2.34 14.59
N LEU A 278 -21.84 2.73 14.90
CA LEU A 278 -20.76 2.75 13.93
C LEU A 278 -20.31 1.33 13.55
N LEU A 279 -20.31 0.38 14.49
CA LEU A 279 -20.04 -1.03 14.22
C LEU A 279 -21.07 -1.60 13.23
N VAL A 280 -22.36 -1.38 13.48
CA VAL A 280 -23.44 -1.87 12.61
C VAL A 280 -23.32 -1.27 11.21
N VAL A 281 -23.10 0.04 11.12
CA VAL A 281 -22.90 0.74 9.83
C VAL A 281 -21.66 0.21 9.10
N THR A 282 -20.55 0.00 9.82
CA THR A 282 -19.30 -0.51 9.23
C THR A 282 -19.51 -1.92 8.68
N LEU A 283 -20.13 -2.82 9.45
CA LEU A 283 -20.42 -4.19 9.01
C LEU A 283 -21.35 -4.22 7.80
N ALA A 284 -22.42 -3.43 7.81
CA ALA A 284 -23.33 -3.34 6.68
C ALA A 284 -22.60 -2.87 5.41
N LEU A 285 -21.77 -1.83 5.51
CA LEU A 285 -21.00 -1.30 4.38
C LEU A 285 -19.90 -2.27 3.89
N LEU A 286 -19.25 -3.01 4.79
CA LEU A 286 -18.27 -4.04 4.43
C LEU A 286 -18.88 -5.20 3.65
N ILE A 287 -20.18 -5.46 3.80
CA ILE A 287 -20.93 -6.45 3.00
C ILE A 287 -21.42 -5.83 1.69
N VAL A 288 -22.00 -4.62 1.75
CA VAL A 288 -22.59 -3.95 0.57
C VAL A 288 -21.52 -3.58 -0.46
N ALA A 289 -20.34 -3.14 -0.04
CA ALA A 289 -19.26 -2.73 -0.94
C ALA A 289 -18.80 -3.83 -1.93
N PRO A 290 -18.42 -5.05 -1.49
CA PRO A 290 -18.03 -6.11 -2.41
C PRO A 290 -19.19 -6.58 -3.29
N VAL A 291 -20.41 -6.64 -2.76
CA VAL A 291 -21.61 -6.99 -3.57
C VAL A 291 -21.83 -5.97 -4.68
N ALA A 292 -21.77 -4.68 -4.37
CA ALA A 292 -21.89 -3.61 -5.35
C ALA A 292 -20.79 -3.71 -6.42
N GLN A 293 -19.55 -4.03 -6.02
CA GLN A 293 -18.44 -4.24 -6.96
C GLN A 293 -18.72 -5.40 -7.93
N ILE A 294 -19.19 -6.53 -7.40
CA ILE A 294 -19.52 -7.71 -8.22
C ILE A 294 -20.64 -7.37 -9.22
N VAL A 295 -21.69 -6.67 -8.79
CA VAL A 295 -22.78 -6.25 -9.67
C VAL A 295 -22.29 -5.35 -10.80
N VAL A 296 -21.39 -4.39 -10.51
CA VAL A 296 -20.80 -3.52 -11.53
C VAL A 296 -19.97 -4.34 -12.53
N ASN A 297 -19.16 -5.28 -12.04
CA ASN A 297 -18.34 -6.15 -12.88
C ASN A 297 -19.19 -7.07 -13.78
N LEU A 298 -20.27 -7.64 -13.24
CA LEU A 298 -21.19 -8.48 -14.00
C LEU A 298 -21.93 -7.70 -15.09
N LYS A 299 -22.32 -6.45 -14.82
CA LYS A 299 -22.91 -5.57 -15.85
C LYS A 299 -21.91 -5.28 -16.97
N ALA A 300 -20.65 -5.04 -16.63
CA ALA A 300 -19.58 -4.79 -17.61
C ALA A 300 -19.25 -6.02 -18.47
N LEU A 301 -19.43 -7.25 -17.95
CA LEU A 301 -19.25 -8.48 -18.73
C LEU A 301 -20.40 -8.77 -19.71
N ARG A 302 -21.57 -8.16 -19.49
CA ARG A 302 -22.76 -8.34 -20.34
C ARG A 302 -22.91 -7.27 -21.42
N ALA A 303 -22.14 -6.19 -21.34
CA ALA A 303 -22.13 -5.08 -22.30
C ALA A 303 -21.03 -5.29 -23.34
#